data_AF-A0A2G9MFU1-F1
#
_entry.id   AF-A0A2G9MFU1-F1
#
_cell.length_a   1.000
_cell.length_b   1.000
_cell.length_c   1.000
_cell.angle_alpha   90.00
_cell.angle_beta   90.00
_cell.angle_gamma   90.00
#
_symmetry.space_group_name_H-M   'P 1'
#
loop_
_entity.id
_entity.type
_entity.pdbx_description
1 polymer ?
#
loop_
_entity_poly.entity_id
_entity_poly.type
_entity_poly.pdbx_seq_one_letter_code
_entity_poly.pdbx_strand_id
1 'polypeptide(L)' 'MKVLQFISIILEFVIVVFCLKIASKGKIYGYSLALTFAIYVFYDAVRLFSISLFDGLLYPLFFIATVSALFSVWKLSKDK' A
#
# COMPACT_ATOMS: atom_id res chain seq x y z
N MET A 1 -2.78 15.56 15.94
CA MET A 1 -2.49 15.01 14.59
C MET A 1 -1.92 13.57 14.62
N LYS A 2 -1.14 13.16 15.64
CA LYS A 2 -0.61 11.77 15.76
C LYS A 2 -1.68 10.66 15.86
N VAL A 3 -2.83 10.95 16.48
CA VAL A 3 -3.94 9.98 16.62
C VAL A 3 -4.50 9.57 15.26
N LEU A 4 -4.72 10.53 14.35
CA LEU A 4 -5.22 10.26 13.01
C LEU A 4 -4.23 9.42 12.19
N GLN A 5 -2.93 9.73 12.30
CA GLN A 5 -1.87 8.94 11.64
C GLN A 5 -1.84 7.50 12.15
N PHE A 6 -1.97 7.29 13.46
CA PHE A 6 -2.01 5.95 14.04
C PHE A 6 -3.23 5.15 13.55
N ILE A 7 -4.40 5.80 13.47
CA ILE A 7 -5.60 5.20 12.90
C ILE A 7 -5.40 4.86 11.42
N SER A 8 -4.76 5.74 10.63
CA SER A 8 -4.45 5.50 9.22
C SER A 8 -3.60 4.24 9.04
N ILE A 9 -2.51 4.11 9.80
CA ILE A 9 -1.61 2.95 9.74
C ILE A 9 -2.37 1.64 10.02
N ILE A 10 -3.27 1.64 11.02
CA ILE A 10 -4.09 0.47 11.33
C ILE A 10 -5.01 0.13 10.15
N LEU A 11 -5.69 1.13 9.57
CA LEU A 11 -6.57 0.94 8.42
C LEU A 11 -5.79 0.40 7.21
N GLU A 12 -4.64 0.97 6.91
CA GLU A 12 -3.79 0.53 5.81
C GLU A 12 -3.34 -0.91 6.00
N PHE A 13 -2.92 -1.29 7.22
CA PHE A 13 -2.56 -2.67 7.54
C PHE A 13 -3.73 -3.64 7.37
N VAL A 14 -4.92 -3.24 7.82
CA VAL A 14 -6.16 -4.01 7.61
C VAL A 14 -6.43 -4.20 6.10
N ILE A 15 -6.28 -3.15 5.30
CA ILE A 15 -6.43 -3.22 3.85
C ILE A 15 -5.42 -4.20 3.24
N VAL A 16 -4.14 -4.17 3.66
CA VAL A 16 -3.13 -5.15 3.20
C VAL A 16 -3.61 -6.58 3.46
N VAL A 17 -4.10 -6.87 4.66
CA VAL A 17 -4.61 -8.21 5.02
C VAL A 17 -5.78 -8.63 4.12
N PHE A 18 -6.73 -7.73 3.84
CA PHE A 18 -7.85 -8.01 2.93
C PHE A 18 -7.37 -8.23 1.48
N CYS A 19 -6.45 -7.41 0.99
CA CYS A 19 -5.88 -7.54 -0.34
C CYS A 19 -5.12 -8.87 -0.52
N LEU A 20 -4.36 -9.29 0.48
CA LEU A 20 -3.71 -10.61 0.50
C LEU A 20 -4.73 -11.76 0.50
N LYS A 21 -5.84 -11.63 1.24
CA LYS A 21 -6.93 -12.62 1.23
C LYS A 21 -7.67 -12.68 -0.11
N ILE A 22 -7.78 -11.56 -0.83
CA ILE A 22 -8.30 -11.53 -2.20
C ILE A 22 -7.31 -12.23 -3.13
N ALA A 23 -6.02 -11.91 -2.99
CA ALA A 23 -4.94 -12.49 -3.78
C ALA A 23 -4.86 -14.01 -3.65
N SER A 24 -5.06 -14.54 -2.43
CA SER A 24 -5.07 -15.97 -2.15
C SER A 24 -6.23 -16.72 -2.83
N LYS A 25 -7.28 -16.01 -3.29
CA LYS A 25 -8.37 -16.57 -4.09
C LYS A 25 -8.08 -16.57 -5.59
N GLY A 26 -6.82 -16.36 -6.00
CA GLY A 26 -6.40 -16.34 -7.40
C GLY A 26 -6.59 -14.98 -8.10
N LYS A 27 -7.03 -13.95 -7.37
CA LYS A 27 -7.27 -12.61 -7.92
C LYS A 27 -5.99 -11.79 -7.86
N ILE A 28 -5.24 -11.78 -8.96
CA ILE A 28 -3.88 -11.20 -9.00
C ILE A 28 -3.80 -9.71 -8.64
N TYR A 29 -4.89 -8.94 -8.84
CA TYR A 29 -4.95 -7.53 -8.42
C TYR A 29 -4.88 -7.35 -6.89
N GLY A 30 -5.18 -8.40 -6.12
CA GLY A 30 -5.02 -8.39 -4.67
C GLY A 30 -3.55 -8.24 -4.26
N TYR A 31 -2.61 -8.87 -4.98
CA TYR A 31 -1.18 -8.74 -4.68
C TYR A 31 -0.67 -7.32 -4.94
N SER A 32 -1.09 -6.72 -6.04
CA SER A 32 -0.67 -5.36 -6.39
C SER A 32 -1.27 -4.29 -5.47
N LEU A 33 -2.52 -4.45 -5.01
CA LEU A 33 -3.08 -3.58 -3.97
C LEU A 33 -2.40 -3.78 -2.61
N ALA A 34 -2.12 -5.03 -2.23
CA ALA A 34 -1.40 -5.32 -1.00
C ALA A 34 -0.02 -4.66 -1.01
N LEU A 35 0.69 -4.68 -2.14
CA LEU A 35 1.97 -4.00 -2.29
C LEU A 35 1.84 -2.47 -2.14
N THR A 36 0.85 -1.85 -2.79
CA THR A 36 0.59 -0.40 -2.67
C THR A 36 0.35 0.00 -1.21
N PHE A 37 -0.54 -0.69 -0.49
CA PHE A 37 -0.83 -0.35 0.90
C PHE A 37 0.31 -0.71 1.85
N ALA A 38 1.09 -1.77 1.57
CA ALA A 38 2.28 -2.09 2.35
C ALA A 38 3.34 -0.98 2.25
N ILE A 39 3.48 -0.35 1.08
CA ILE A 39 4.35 0.82 0.90
C ILE A 39 3.87 2.01 1.75
N TYR A 40 2.57 2.24 1.84
CA TYR A 40 2.01 3.30 2.69
C TYR A 40 2.23 3.01 4.18
N VAL A 41 1.94 1.79 4.64
CA VAL A 41 2.23 1.36 6.03
C VAL A 41 3.69 1.57 6.37
N PHE A 42 4.60 1.15 5.48
CA PHE A 42 6.04 1.34 5.68
C PHE A 42 6.40 2.83 5.78
N TYR A 43 5.93 3.64 4.85
CA TYR A 43 6.19 5.08 4.83
C TYR A 43 5.70 5.77 6.11
N ASP A 44 4.48 5.48 6.53
CA ASP A 44 3.88 6.08 7.72
C ASP A 44 4.52 5.57 9.01
N ALA A 45 4.94 4.30 9.06
CA ALA A 45 5.73 3.77 10.17
C ALA A 45 7.09 4.47 10.29
N VAL A 46 7.81 4.65 9.19
CA VAL A 46 9.11 5.35 9.16
C VAL A 46 8.95 6.80 9.62
N ARG A 47 7.88 7.48 9.18
CA ARG A 47 7.53 8.82 9.67
C ARG A 47 7.18 8.85 11.15
N LEU A 48 6.50 7.82 11.67
CA LEU A 48 6.14 7.73 13.09
C LEU A 48 7.38 7.68 13.99
N PHE A 49 8.44 6.99 13.55
CA PHE A 49 9.75 6.97 14.22
C PHE A 49 10.62 8.21 13.95
N SER A 50 10.10 9.20 13.23
CA SER A 50 10.84 10.42 12.83
C SER A 50 12.14 10.12 12.07
N ILE A 51 12.18 9.00 11.37
CA ILE A 51 13.29 8.61 10.50
C ILE A 51 13.15 9.42 9.20
N SER A 52 14.16 10.21 8.88
CA SER A 52 14.19 10.95 7.61
C SER A 52 14.52 9.99 6.47
N LEU A 53 13.56 9.82 5.56
CA LEU A 53 13.82 9.16 4.28
C LEU A 53 14.40 10.19 3.32
N PHE A 54 15.54 9.87 2.71
CA PHE A 54 16.07 10.71 1.63
C PHE A 54 15.19 10.57 0.38
N ASP A 55 15.03 11.69 -0.34
CA ASP A 55 14.20 11.81 -1.55
C ASP A 55 14.48 10.73 -2.59
N GLY A 56 15.75 10.33 -2.73
CA GLY A 56 16.18 9.28 -3.66
C GLY A 56 15.55 7.91 -3.42
N LEU A 57 15.03 7.62 -2.22
CA LEU A 57 14.29 6.39 -1.92
C LEU A 57 12.77 6.61 -1.93
N LEU A 58 12.33 7.80 -1.53
CA LEU A 58 10.91 8.14 -1.39
C LEU A 58 10.20 8.16 -2.75
N TYR A 59 10.73 8.87 -3.75
CA TYR A 59 10.08 8.98 -5.07
C TYR A 59 9.93 7.63 -5.79
N PRO A 60 10.96 6.75 -5.84
CA PRO A 60 10.80 5.42 -6.42
C PRO A 60 9.75 4.57 -5.70
N LEU A 61 9.69 4.63 -4.36
CA LEU A 61 8.72 3.87 -3.57
C LEU A 61 7.28 4.27 -3.92
N PHE A 62 7.00 5.57 -3.96
CA PHE A 62 5.69 6.08 -4.37
C PHE A 62 5.36 5.81 -5.83
N PHE A 63 6.36 5.84 -6.72
CA PHE A 63 6.17 5.47 -8.12
C PHE A 63 5.76 4.00 -8.26
N ILE A 64 6.44 3.08 -7.56
CA ILE A 64 6.09 1.65 -7.52
C ILE A 64 4.68 1.45 -6.96
N ALA A 65 4.33 2.13 -5.87
CA ALA A 65 2.98 2.07 -5.30
C ALA A 65 1.91 2.53 -6.31
N THR A 66 2.19 3.59 -7.06
CA THR A 66 1.28 4.16 -8.07
C THR A 66 1.09 3.22 -9.25
N VAL A 67 2.17 2.68 -9.81
CA VAL A 67 2.11 1.70 -10.90
C VAL A 67 1.38 0.43 -10.47
N SER A 68 1.61 -0.02 -9.23
CA SER A 68 0.94 -1.19 -8.64
C SER A 68 -0.56 -0.94 -8.46
N ALA A 69 -0.94 0.25 -8.00
CA ALA A 69 -2.35 0.63 -7.87
C ALA A 69 -3.03 0.68 -9.25
N LEU A 70 -2.38 1.26 -10.25
CA LEU A 70 -2.89 1.33 -11.62
C LEU A 70 -3.09 -0.07 -12.22
N PHE A 71 -2.10 -0.95 -12.06
CA PHE A 71 -2.21 -2.35 -12.51
C PHE A 71 -3.38 -3.07 -11.83
N SER A 72 -3.57 -2.85 -10.53
CA SER A 72 -4.68 -3.41 -9.77
C SER A 72 -6.03 -2.97 -10.33
N VAL A 73 -6.21 -1.67 -10.54
CA VAL A 73 -7.47 -1.09 -11.05
C VAL A 73 -7.76 -1.60 -12.47
N TRP A 74 -6.74 -1.69 -13.32
CA TRP A 74 -6.88 -2.23 -14.67
C TRP A 74 -7.23 -3.71 -14.69
N LYS A 75 -6.68 -4.51 -13.77
CA LYS A 75 -7.05 -5.92 -13.64
C LYS A 75 -8.46 -6.10 -13.08
N LEU A 76 -8.81 -5.31 -12.06
CA LEU A 76 -10.14 -5.30 -11.46
C LEU A 76 -11.22 -4.94 -12.49
N SER A 77 -10.97 -3.96 -13.36
CA SER A 77 -11.95 -3.59 -14.41
C SER A 77 -12.17 -4.67 -15.47
N LYS A 78 -11.23 -5.62 -15.60
CA LYS A 78 -11.33 -6.79 -16.49
C LYS A 78 -11.89 -8.03 -15.81
N ASP A 79 -11.93 -8.04 -14.48
CA ASP A 79 -12.45 -9.13 -13.67
C ASP A 79 -13.97 -8.96 -13.54
N LYS A 80 -14.71 -9.32 -14.60
CA LYS A 80 -16.17 -9.41 -14.62
C LYS A 80 -16.65 -10.74 -14.03
#